data_AF-A0AAW7HEK5-F1
#
_entry.id   AF-A0AAW7HEK5-F1
#
_cell.length_a   1.000
_cell.length_b   1.000
_cell.length_c   1.000
_cell.angle_alpha   90.00
_cell.angle_beta   90.00
_cell.angle_gamma   90.00
#
_symmetry.space_group_name_H-M   'P 1'
#
loop_
_entity.id
_entity.type
_entity.pdbx_description
1 polymer ?
#
loop_
_entity_poly.entity_id
_entity_poly.type
_entity_poly.pdbx_seq_one_letter_code
_entity_poly.pdbx_strand_id
1 'polypeptide(L)'
;MIEQERAELAARGRRGFSERLTQLELQPTQAVVQRFMDKQVSPALKEAAAQLQTQGFEVETRVGQSRNLMGLRVMMEEGNPFVYEVSLDGYMAAPSEAPVEGEPELRQRFYRAEVYLHDGSQEYDLMGFAPDQIVRDVLDQFESHRQVLGRVYS
;
A
#
# COMPACT_ATOMS: atom_id res chain seq x y z
N MET A 1 3.55 -13.43 25.90
CA MET A 1 4.84 -13.16 25.23
C MET A 1 4.93 -13.69 23.80
N ILE A 2 4.10 -14.65 23.37
CA ILE A 2 4.19 -15.26 22.02
C ILE A 2 3.57 -14.36 20.92
N GLU A 3 2.68 -13.43 21.26
CA GLU A 3 2.02 -12.55 20.27
C GLU A 3 2.88 -11.38 19.77
N GLN A 4 3.80 -10.87 20.60
CA GLN A 4 4.72 -9.80 20.19
C GLN A 4 5.71 -10.27 19.12
N GLU A 5 6.12 -11.54 19.19
CA GLU A 5 7.10 -12.11 18.25
C GLU A 5 6.49 -12.32 16.84
N ARG A 6 5.18 -12.64 16.75
CA ARG A 6 4.49 -12.81 15.46
C ARG A 6 4.23 -11.48 14.74
N ALA A 7 3.93 -10.42 15.49
CA ALA A 7 3.80 -9.06 14.95
C ALA A 7 5.14 -8.52 14.43
N GLU A 8 6.23 -8.77 15.15
CA GLU A 8 7.58 -8.41 14.69
C GLU A 8 8.06 -9.25 13.50
N LEU A 9 7.69 -10.53 13.42
CA LEU A 9 7.99 -11.39 12.27
C LEU A 9 7.20 -10.96 11.02
N ALA A 10 5.94 -10.57 11.16
CA ALA A 10 5.15 -10.00 10.06
C ALA A 10 5.69 -8.62 9.63
N ALA A 11 6.16 -7.78 10.57
CA ALA A 11 6.78 -6.49 10.26
C ALA A 11 8.20 -6.63 9.66
N ARG A 12 8.93 -7.71 9.98
CA ARG A 12 10.24 -8.05 9.37
C ARG A 12 10.09 -8.72 8.00
N GLY A 13 9.06 -9.55 7.81
CA GLY A 13 8.73 -10.12 6.49
C GLY A 13 8.28 -9.05 5.49
N ARG A 14 7.50 -8.06 5.96
CA ARG A 14 7.03 -6.91 5.16
C ARG A 14 8.16 -5.93 4.80
N ARG A 15 9.05 -5.61 5.74
CA ARG A 15 10.26 -4.79 5.45
C ARG A 15 11.27 -5.51 4.57
N GLY A 16 11.45 -6.81 4.76
CA GLY A 16 12.42 -7.62 4.01
C GLY A 16 12.01 -7.98 2.58
N PHE A 17 10.73 -7.88 2.21
CA PHE A 17 10.29 -8.10 0.82
C PHE A 17 10.50 -6.84 -0.04
N SER A 18 10.18 -5.66 0.50
CA SER A 18 10.48 -4.37 -0.16
C SER A 18 11.97 -4.07 -0.24
N GLU A 19 12.78 -4.54 0.72
CA GLU A 19 14.24 -4.35 0.68
C GLU A 19 14.98 -5.36 -0.24
N ARG A 20 14.32 -6.44 -0.69
CA ARG A 20 14.99 -7.53 -1.45
C ARG A 20 14.54 -7.71 -2.90
N LEU A 21 13.44 -7.12 -3.32
CA LEU A 21 13.17 -6.95 -4.76
C LEU A 21 14.05 -5.81 -5.29
N THR A 22 15.32 -6.17 -5.48
CA THR A 22 16.30 -5.57 -6.38
C THR A 22 16.05 -4.09 -6.72
N GLN A 23 16.84 -3.24 -6.06
CA GLN A 23 17.14 -1.84 -6.39
C GLN A 23 17.54 -1.59 -7.87
N LEU A 24 17.53 -2.62 -8.72
CA LEU A 24 18.01 -2.66 -10.09
C LEU A 24 16.95 -3.10 -11.12
N GLU A 25 15.78 -3.59 -10.71
CA GLU A 25 14.76 -4.05 -11.67
C GLU A 25 13.55 -3.13 -11.70
N LEU A 26 13.58 -2.26 -12.72
CA LEU A 26 12.45 -1.54 -13.30
C LEU A 26 11.96 -0.37 -12.45
N GLN A 27 12.55 0.80 -12.70
CA GLN A 27 11.89 2.09 -12.56
C GLN A 27 10.57 2.05 -13.36
N PRO A 28 9.41 1.78 -12.73
CA PRO A 28 8.19 1.51 -13.48
C PRO A 28 7.70 2.84 -14.05
N THR A 29 7.28 2.83 -15.31
CA THR A 29 6.61 4.00 -15.88
C THR A 29 5.21 4.15 -15.28
N GLN A 30 4.65 5.35 -15.35
CA GLN A 30 3.29 5.62 -14.87
C GLN A 30 2.26 4.63 -15.43
N ALA A 31 2.40 4.23 -16.70
CA ALA A 31 1.47 3.31 -17.34
C ALA A 31 1.53 1.89 -16.74
N VAL A 32 2.71 1.44 -16.30
CA VAL A 32 2.89 0.14 -15.64
C VAL A 32 2.19 0.14 -14.28
N VAL A 33 2.44 1.17 -13.47
CA VAL A 33 1.82 1.31 -12.14
C VAL A 33 0.31 1.48 -12.26
N GLN A 34 -0.17 2.30 -13.19
CA GLN A 34 -1.60 2.47 -13.44
C GLN A 34 -2.27 1.15 -13.81
N ARG A 35 -1.66 0.36 -14.70
CA ARG A 35 -2.18 -0.95 -15.09
C ARG A 35 -2.19 -1.91 -13.90
N PHE A 36 -1.16 -1.88 -13.06
CA PHE A 36 -1.11 -2.65 -11.81
C PHE A 36 -2.27 -2.26 -10.89
N MET A 37 -2.48 -0.96 -10.66
CA MET A 37 -3.59 -0.44 -9.85
C MET A 37 -4.95 -0.87 -10.40
N ASP A 38 -5.17 -0.75 -11.71
CA ASP A 38 -6.45 -1.11 -12.34
C ASP A 38 -6.72 -2.62 -12.35
N LYS A 39 -5.68 -3.45 -12.56
CA LYS A 39 -5.82 -4.90 -12.75
C LYS A 39 -5.66 -5.72 -11.47
N GLN A 40 -4.97 -5.21 -10.47
CA GLN A 40 -4.66 -5.95 -9.24
C GLN A 40 -5.20 -5.23 -8.00
N VAL A 41 -4.87 -3.96 -7.80
CA VAL A 41 -5.26 -3.21 -6.58
C VAL A 41 -6.77 -2.97 -6.53
N SER A 42 -7.37 -2.49 -7.62
CA SER A 42 -8.80 -2.22 -7.74
C SER A 42 -9.69 -3.43 -7.43
N PRO A 43 -9.50 -4.62 -8.05
CA PRO A 43 -10.28 -5.80 -7.67
C PRO A 43 -9.99 -6.28 -6.24
N ALA A 44 -8.73 -6.23 -5.79
CA ALA A 44 -8.37 -6.62 -4.43
C ALA A 44 -9.05 -5.75 -3.36
N LEU A 45 -9.05 -4.42 -3.55
CA LEU A 45 -9.73 -3.49 -2.64
C LEU A 45 -11.25 -3.75 -2.59
N LYS A 46 -11.87 -4.06 -3.73
CA LYS A 46 -13.30 -4.41 -3.79
C LYS A 46 -13.58 -5.71 -3.04
N GLU A 47 -12.72 -6.71 -3.19
CA GLU A 47 -12.85 -7.99 -2.49
C GLU A 47 -12.68 -7.81 -0.99
N ALA A 48 -11.64 -7.11 -0.55
CA ALA A 48 -11.43 -6.82 0.87
C ALA A 48 -12.62 -6.04 1.47
N ALA A 49 -13.14 -5.04 0.75
CA ALA A 49 -14.33 -4.32 1.17
C ALA A 49 -15.56 -5.22 1.31
N ALA A 50 -15.80 -6.13 0.37
CA ALA A 50 -16.91 -7.08 0.44
C ALA A 50 -16.78 -8.04 1.64
N GLN A 51 -15.57 -8.50 1.95
CA GLN A 51 -15.31 -9.34 3.12
C GLN A 51 -15.59 -8.59 4.44
N LEU A 52 -15.13 -7.34 4.53
CA LEU A 52 -15.40 -6.48 5.70
C LEU A 52 -16.89 -6.15 5.85
N GLN A 53 -17.59 -5.87 4.75
CA GLN A 53 -19.04 -5.66 4.76
C GLN A 53 -19.79 -6.92 5.21
N THR A 54 -19.33 -8.12 4.80
CA THR A 54 -19.92 -9.39 5.25
C THR A 54 -19.76 -9.60 6.76
N GLN A 55 -18.72 -9.04 7.36
CA GLN A 55 -18.51 -9.03 8.81
C GLN A 55 -19.34 -7.97 9.55
N GLY A 56 -20.13 -7.16 8.82
CA GLY A 56 -21.00 -6.14 9.39
C GLY A 56 -20.40 -4.73 9.48
N PHE A 57 -19.22 -4.50 8.88
CA PHE A 57 -18.61 -3.17 8.86
C PHE A 57 -19.16 -2.31 7.72
N GLU A 58 -19.36 -1.03 7.98
CA GLU A 58 -19.68 -0.06 6.94
C GLU A 58 -18.40 0.36 6.22
N VAL A 59 -18.27 -0.04 4.95
CA VAL A 59 -17.06 0.22 4.14
C VAL A 59 -17.42 1.06 2.92
N GLU A 60 -16.73 2.18 2.78
CA GLU A 60 -16.76 3.04 1.60
C GLU A 60 -15.53 2.79 0.73
N THR A 61 -15.73 2.43 -0.54
CA THR A 61 -14.64 2.28 -1.50
C THR A 61 -14.52 3.51 -2.39
N ARG A 62 -13.29 3.99 -2.61
CA ARG A 62 -12.98 5.06 -3.58
C ARG A 62 -12.42 4.53 -4.91
N VAL A 63 -12.54 3.21 -5.15
CA VAL A 63 -12.03 2.56 -6.36
C VAL A 63 -12.76 3.10 -7.59
N GLY A 64 -12.00 3.68 -8.54
CA GLY A 64 -12.53 4.23 -9.80
C GLY A 64 -12.94 5.70 -9.74
N GLN A 65 -12.78 6.38 -8.60
CA GLN A 65 -13.03 7.83 -8.50
C GLN A 65 -11.87 8.66 -9.07
N SER A 66 -10.64 8.18 -8.87
CA SER A 66 -9.42 8.76 -9.41
C SER A 66 -8.57 7.67 -10.06
N ARG A 67 -7.81 8.03 -11.10
CA ARG A 67 -6.86 7.10 -11.73
C ARG A 67 -5.65 6.86 -10.83
N ASN A 68 -5.19 7.91 -10.18
CA ASN A 68 -3.96 7.90 -9.39
C ASN A 68 -4.20 7.64 -7.90
N LEU A 69 -5.45 7.52 -7.45
CA LEU A 69 -5.79 7.34 -6.04
C LEU A 69 -6.98 6.39 -5.94
N MET A 70 -6.81 5.33 -5.18
CA MET A 70 -7.89 4.40 -4.86
C MET A 70 -7.71 3.85 -3.46
N GLY A 71 -8.79 3.47 -2.81
CA GLY A 71 -8.71 3.01 -1.43
C GLY A 71 -10.05 2.58 -0.90
N LEU A 72 -10.07 2.27 0.38
CA LEU A 72 -11.26 2.01 1.15
C LEU A 72 -11.18 2.67 2.52
N ARG A 73 -12.34 2.99 3.05
CA ARG A 73 -12.54 3.57 4.37
C ARG A 73 -13.56 2.73 5.10
N VAL A 74 -13.20 2.26 6.29
CA VAL A 74 -14.10 1.53 7.18
C VAL A 74 -14.55 2.47 8.27
N MET A 75 -15.85 2.70 8.35
CA MET A 75 -16.48 3.48 9.40
C MET A 75 -16.51 2.66 10.68
N MET A 76 -16.12 3.30 11.78
CA MET A 76 -16.09 2.70 13.11
C MET A 76 -17.10 3.45 13.98
N GLU A 77 -17.88 2.73 14.77
CA GLU A 77 -18.84 3.34 15.71
C GLU A 77 -18.12 4.10 16.83
N GLU A 78 -16.96 3.60 17.25
CA GLU A 78 -16.09 4.21 18.24
C GLU A 78 -14.64 4.30 17.73
N GLY A 79 -14.03 5.46 17.92
CA GLY A 79 -12.66 5.74 17.49
C GLY A 79 -12.53 6.31 16.08
N ASN A 80 -11.29 6.33 15.57
CA ASN A 80 -11.00 6.87 14.25
C ASN A 80 -11.33 5.82 13.16
N PRO A 81 -11.89 6.25 12.01
CA PRO A 81 -12.14 5.35 10.89
C PRO A 81 -10.81 4.76 10.39
N PHE A 82 -10.87 3.52 9.92
CA PHE A 82 -9.73 2.91 9.23
C PHE A 82 -9.73 3.39 7.78
N VAL A 83 -8.57 3.84 7.30
CA VAL A 83 -8.40 4.29 5.91
C VAL A 83 -7.19 3.57 5.33
N TYR A 84 -7.40 2.95 4.18
CA TYR A 84 -6.37 2.34 3.35
C TYR A 84 -6.43 2.98 1.97
N GLU A 85 -5.48 3.85 1.66
CA GLU A 85 -5.39 4.52 0.37
C GLU A 85 -4.12 4.09 -0.36
N VAL A 86 -4.22 3.93 -1.67
CA VAL A 86 -3.13 3.61 -2.58
C VAL A 86 -3.04 4.74 -3.59
N SER A 87 -1.90 5.43 -3.59
CA SER A 87 -1.61 6.56 -4.48
C SER A 87 -0.53 6.18 -5.49
N LEU A 88 -0.64 6.74 -6.68
CA LEU A 88 0.36 6.68 -7.73
C LEU A 88 1.24 7.92 -7.63
N ASP A 89 2.44 7.74 -7.07
CA ASP A 89 3.38 8.82 -6.83
C ASP A 89 4.60 8.72 -7.74
N GLY A 90 5.04 9.88 -8.22
CA GLY A 90 6.10 10.01 -9.22
C GLY A 90 7.37 10.62 -8.62
N TYR A 91 8.48 9.93 -8.76
CA TYR A 91 9.78 10.29 -8.23
C TYR A 91 10.79 10.56 -9.34
N MET A 92 11.78 11.40 -9.06
CA MET A 92 12.93 11.60 -9.94
C MET A 92 14.03 10.61 -9.55
N ALA A 93 14.56 9.86 -10.51
CA ALA A 93 15.77 9.08 -10.30
C ALA A 93 16.91 10.00 -9.84
N ALA A 94 17.70 9.53 -8.87
CA ALA A 94 18.92 10.22 -8.48
C ALA A 94 19.87 10.35 -9.69
N PRO A 95 20.63 11.45 -9.79
CA PRO A 95 21.66 11.56 -10.82
C PRO A 95 22.62 10.37 -10.71
N SER A 96 22.99 9.80 -11.84
CA SER A 96 23.95 8.69 -11.88
C SER A 96 25.31 9.19 -11.39
N GLU A 97 26.00 8.42 -10.54
CA GLU A 97 27.34 8.78 -10.02
C GLU A 97 28.42 8.86 -11.12
N ALA A 98 28.12 8.39 -12.34
CA ALA A 98 28.98 8.50 -13.51
C ALA A 98 28.29 9.33 -14.61
N PRO A 99 28.34 10.67 -14.56
CA PRO A 99 27.87 11.49 -15.67
C PRO A 99 28.74 11.21 -16.90
N VAL A 100 28.12 10.73 -17.97
CA VAL A 100 28.75 10.64 -19.29
C VAL A 100 28.80 12.06 -19.85
N GLU A 101 29.99 12.63 -20.02
CA GLU A 101 30.17 13.97 -20.59
C GLU A 101 29.48 14.06 -21.97
N GLY A 102 28.50 14.94 -22.09
CA GLY A 102 27.87 15.30 -23.38
C GLY A 102 26.47 14.75 -23.60
N GLU A 103 25.93 13.89 -22.74
CA GLU A 103 24.52 13.50 -22.80
C GLU A 103 23.67 14.35 -21.84
N PRO A 104 22.49 14.84 -22.25
CA PRO A 104 21.58 15.47 -21.32
C PRO A 104 21.21 14.43 -20.25
N GLU A 105 21.39 14.76 -18.97
CA GLU A 105 20.88 13.95 -17.85
C GLU A 105 19.37 13.80 -18.00
N LEU A 106 18.93 12.76 -18.69
CA LEU A 106 17.54 12.34 -18.75
C LEU A 106 17.21 11.81 -17.36
N ARG A 107 16.80 12.72 -16.47
CA ARG A 107 16.25 12.36 -15.17
C ARG A 107 15.02 11.50 -15.40
N GLN A 108 15.19 10.18 -15.36
CA GLN A 108 14.12 9.25 -15.58
C GLN A 108 13.14 9.35 -14.41
N ARG A 109 11.87 9.57 -14.74
CA ARG A 109 10.80 9.67 -13.76
C ARG A 109 10.22 8.28 -13.57
N PHE A 110 10.27 7.79 -12.35
CA PHE A 110 9.74 6.49 -11.97
C PHE A 110 8.51 6.68 -11.09
N TYR A 111 7.63 5.69 -11.06
CA TYR A 111 6.37 5.76 -10.34
C TYR A 111 6.21 4.57 -9.41
N ARG A 112 5.51 4.78 -8.30
CA ARG A 112 5.26 3.76 -7.27
C ARG A 112 3.79 3.75 -6.90
N ALA A 113 3.31 2.60 -6.39
CA ALA A 113 1.97 2.46 -5.84
C ALA A 113 2.08 2.44 -4.32
N GLU A 114 2.01 3.61 -3.70
CA GLU A 114 2.26 3.78 -2.27
C GLU A 114 0.98 3.69 -1.45
N VAL A 115 1.05 2.93 -0.37
CA VAL A 115 -0.03 2.81 0.60
C VAL A 115 0.08 3.94 1.61
N TYR A 116 -1.04 4.56 1.93
CA TYR A 116 -1.23 5.55 2.96
C TYR A 116 -2.28 5.07 3.94
N LEU A 117 -1.89 4.93 5.20
CA LEU A 117 -2.76 4.59 6.32
C LEU A 117 -2.97 5.84 7.20
N HIS A 118 -4.18 6.00 7.74
CA HIS A 118 -4.49 7.13 8.63
C HIS A 118 -3.65 7.16 9.92
N ASP A 119 -3.07 6.03 10.35
CA ASP A 119 -2.23 5.97 11.58
C ASP A 119 -0.83 6.60 11.40
N GLY A 120 -0.46 6.95 10.16
CA GLY A 120 0.69 7.79 9.85
C GLY A 120 2.05 7.08 9.80
N SER A 121 2.12 5.74 9.80
CA SER A 121 3.41 5.05 9.93
C SER A 121 3.85 4.13 8.79
N GLN A 122 3.04 3.96 7.73
CA GLN A 122 3.38 3.00 6.67
C GLN A 122 3.15 3.57 5.28
N GLU A 123 4.25 4.01 4.67
CA GLU A 123 4.41 4.33 3.25
C GLU A 123 5.23 3.20 2.61
N TYR A 124 4.57 2.17 2.10
CA TYR A 124 5.24 1.08 1.36
C TYR A 124 4.63 0.88 0.00
N ASP A 125 5.44 0.32 -0.90
CA ASP A 125 5.08 0.08 -2.29
C ASP A 125 4.38 -1.27 -2.44
N LEU A 126 3.22 -1.28 -3.09
CA LEU A 126 2.50 -2.51 -3.45
C LEU A 126 3.02 -3.16 -4.72
N MET A 127 3.91 -2.50 -5.46
CA MET A 127 4.45 -3.05 -6.70
C MET A 127 5.04 -4.45 -6.47
N GLY A 128 4.53 -5.42 -7.23
CA GLY A 128 4.94 -6.83 -7.14
C GLY A 128 4.05 -7.71 -6.25
N PHE A 129 3.05 -7.14 -5.56
CA PHE A 129 2.08 -7.93 -4.80
C PHE A 129 1.05 -8.58 -5.74
N ALA A 130 0.72 -9.84 -5.47
CA ALA A 130 -0.43 -10.50 -6.08
C ALA A 130 -1.74 -9.98 -5.47
N PRO A 131 -2.89 -10.09 -6.16
CA PRO A 131 -4.17 -9.57 -5.67
C PRO A 131 -4.54 -10.15 -4.29
N ASP A 132 -4.35 -11.45 -4.10
CA ASP A 132 -4.63 -12.12 -2.81
C ASP A 132 -3.75 -11.59 -1.67
N GLN A 133 -2.53 -11.14 -1.96
CA GLN A 133 -1.64 -10.55 -0.96
C GLN A 133 -2.11 -9.16 -0.57
N ILE A 134 -2.62 -8.38 -1.53
CA ILE A 134 -3.20 -7.06 -1.27
C ILE A 134 -4.46 -7.19 -0.40
N VAL A 135 -5.34 -8.17 -0.71
CA VAL A 135 -6.53 -8.44 0.12
C VAL A 135 -6.14 -8.77 1.55
N ARG A 136 -5.20 -9.70 1.74
CA ARG A 136 -4.72 -10.09 3.07
C ARG A 136 -4.09 -8.93 3.82
N ASP A 137 -3.27 -8.13 3.14
CA ASP A 137 -2.63 -6.98 3.74
C ASP A 137 -3.66 -5.95 4.24
N VAL A 138 -4.67 -5.61 3.44
CA VAL A 138 -5.76 -4.71 3.88
C VAL A 138 -6.44 -5.24 5.15
N LEU A 139 -6.75 -6.53 5.19
CA LEU A 139 -7.41 -7.16 6.35
C LEU A 139 -6.51 -7.15 7.58
N ASP A 140 -5.23 -7.49 7.41
CA ASP A 140 -4.23 -7.46 8.49
C ASP A 140 -4.06 -6.04 9.07
N GLN A 141 -4.04 -5.01 8.20
CA GLN A 141 -3.97 -3.61 8.65
C GLN A 141 -5.23 -3.17 9.38
N PHE A 142 -6.40 -3.59 8.93
CA PHE A 142 -7.66 -3.33 9.62
C PHE A 142 -7.70 -3.98 11.00
N GLU A 143 -7.29 -5.24 11.11
CA GLU A 143 -7.20 -5.94 12.40
C GLU A 143 -6.21 -5.26 13.35
N SER A 144 -5.04 -4.87 12.84
CA SER A 144 -4.04 -4.13 13.61
C SER A 144 -4.61 -2.80 14.13
N HIS A 145 -5.31 -2.04 13.28
CA HIS A 145 -5.98 -0.79 13.67
C HIS A 145 -7.00 -1.02 14.80
N ARG A 146 -7.82 -2.08 14.69
CA ARG A 146 -8.77 -2.45 15.74
C ARG A 146 -8.11 -2.85 17.05
N GLN A 147 -7.00 -3.58 17.02
CA GLN A 147 -6.26 -3.95 18.22
C GLN A 147 -5.69 -2.71 18.92
N VAL A 148 -5.18 -1.74 18.16
CA VAL A 148 -4.71 -0.45 18.69
C VAL A 148 -5.88 0.30 19.35
N LEU A 149 -7.01 0.45 18.67
CA LEU A 149 -8.19 1.11 19.26
C LEU A 149 -8.69 0.38 20.52
N GLY A 150 -8.78 -0.94 20.47
CA GLY A 150 -9.21 -1.76 21.61
C GLY A 150 -8.29 -1.62 22.83
N ARG A 151 -7.00 -1.33 22.64
CA ARG A 151 -6.07 -1.04 23.74
C ARG A 151 -6.18 0.40 24.26
N VAL A 152 -6.57 1.34 23.42
CA VAL A 152 -6.69 2.77 23.77
C VAL A 152 -7.97 3.08 24.55
N TYR A 153 -9.05 2.32 24.29
CA TYR A 153 -10.36 2.51 24.94
C TYR A 153 -10.66 1.49 26.07
N SER A 154 -9.66 0.70 26.50
CA SER A 154 -9.82 -0.29 27.57
C SER A 154 -9.44 0.23 28.95
#